data_AF-A0A937FWC3-F1
#
_entry.id   AF-A0A937FWC3-F1
#
_cell.length_a   1.000
_cell.length_b   1.000
_cell.length_c   1.000
_cell.angle_alpha   90.00
_cell.angle_beta   90.00
_cell.angle_gamma   90.00
#
_symmetry.space_group_name_H-M   'P 1'
#
loop_
_entity.id
_entity.type
_entity.pdbx_description
1 polymer ?
#
loop_
_entity_poly.entity_id
_entity_poly.type
_entity_poly.pdbx_seq_one_letter_code
_entity_poly.pdbx_strand_id
1 'polypeptide(L)'
;MKKIFLNALILSGIILMVSCSDDDEKVTPGDKPFINPDVAEVYVGTQSPGDVWTWNLDKEQGHMTASWDYGTFDDTSDDISIEGTFEALPSGFLKVTITNVEPGNEEIPTDGTAWFYALEIPDMAMIIKPEGSIKGDIIAMVPEGDCANIPGAYNYILTAPGGQSDFDPITDEAFGYVEFAASGNGYDISGYKFSLDCINGGACTDTGSIEGLPIASCVNNGFVEIVDGGKTVAQGQFTNAGAMMMDFGYGNGGVFALKADNSATKDALLNNTYNGIAYLPKNNDDQTLPVKLSFSKNDQDNIIGTGYPFTNIETGTVDSQEGAVILVENVVNGRVLGSMNFDDDNDVSEMAAALLVNGNDQILIVSSYDEESLDPIILILAKQG
;
A
#
# COMPACT_ATOMS: atom_id res chain seq x y z
N MET A 1 -52.26 -79.19 -8.06
CA MET A 1 -52.27 -78.74 -9.47
C MET A 1 -50.90 -78.14 -9.72
N LYS A 2 -49.89 -78.81 -10.32
CA LYS A 2 -49.82 -79.36 -11.69
C LYS A 2 -50.35 -78.31 -12.68
N LYS A 3 -49.67 -77.87 -13.74
CA LYS A 3 -48.45 -78.26 -14.45
C LYS A 3 -48.41 -77.23 -15.64
N ILE A 4 -47.24 -76.72 -16.08
CA ILE A 4 -46.62 -77.09 -17.39
C ILE A 4 -47.39 -76.50 -18.61
N PHE A 5 -46.83 -75.81 -19.60
CA PHE A 5 -45.50 -75.91 -20.21
C PHE A 5 -45.40 -74.98 -21.43
N LEU A 6 -44.15 -74.62 -21.78
CA LEU A 6 -43.53 -74.66 -23.12
C LEU A 6 -44.15 -73.82 -24.27
N ASN A 7 -43.40 -73.26 -25.22
CA ASN A 7 -42.14 -73.76 -25.78
C ASN A 7 -41.52 -72.72 -26.73
N ALA A 8 -40.18 -72.77 -26.83
CA ALA A 8 -39.38 -72.76 -28.07
C ALA A 8 -39.28 -71.43 -28.86
N LEU A 9 -38.14 -71.03 -29.44
CA LEU A 9 -36.88 -71.71 -29.81
C LEU A 9 -35.83 -70.58 -30.09
N ILE A 10 -34.62 -70.63 -29.52
CA ILE A 10 -33.32 -70.90 -30.19
C ILE A 10 -33.05 -70.05 -31.46
N LEU A 11 -32.05 -69.16 -31.44
CA LEU A 11 -30.77 -69.43 -32.12
C LEU A 11 -29.68 -68.38 -31.79
N SER A 12 -28.55 -68.96 -31.38
CA SER A 12 -27.19 -68.51 -31.15
C SER A 12 -26.58 -67.54 -32.18
N GLY A 13 -25.77 -66.60 -31.70
CA GLY A 13 -24.75 -65.89 -32.48
C GLY A 13 -23.70 -65.29 -31.54
N ILE A 14 -22.53 -65.92 -31.49
CA ILE A 14 -21.40 -65.66 -30.59
C ILE A 14 -20.45 -64.61 -31.21
N ILE A 15 -20.00 -63.67 -30.36
CA ILE A 15 -18.75 -62.88 -30.38
C ILE A 15 -18.52 -61.91 -31.55
N LEU A 16 -18.51 -60.62 -31.22
CA LEU A 16 -17.35 -59.75 -31.44
C LEU A 16 -17.25 -58.79 -30.25
N MET A 17 -16.17 -58.93 -29.48
CA MET A 17 -15.72 -57.91 -28.55
C MET A 17 -15.35 -56.66 -29.35
N VAL A 18 -16.09 -55.58 -29.16
CA VAL A 18 -15.57 -54.23 -29.34
C VAL A 18 -15.84 -53.53 -28.02
N SER A 19 -14.76 -53.40 -27.27
CA SER A 19 -14.57 -52.38 -26.23
C SER A 19 -14.95 -51.03 -26.82
N CYS A 20 -16.15 -50.55 -26.53
CA CYS A 20 -16.39 -49.11 -26.51
C CYS A 20 -15.74 -48.61 -25.23
N SER A 21 -14.55 -48.02 -25.40
CA SER A 21 -13.96 -47.16 -24.39
C SER A 21 -14.99 -46.10 -24.03
N ASP A 22 -15.27 -46.02 -22.73
CA ASP A 22 -15.84 -44.83 -22.11
C ASP A 22 -14.86 -43.67 -22.38
N ASP A 23 -15.10 -42.90 -23.45
CA ASP A 23 -14.55 -41.55 -23.57
C ASP A 23 -15.45 -40.59 -22.75
N ASP A 24 -15.65 -40.93 -21.48
CA ASP A 24 -15.79 -39.91 -20.45
C ASP A 24 -14.39 -39.35 -20.29
N GLU A 25 -14.12 -38.26 -21.00
CA GLU A 25 -13.01 -37.35 -20.69
C GLU A 25 -13.18 -37.00 -19.22
N LYS A 26 -12.47 -37.73 -18.35
CA LYS A 26 -12.15 -37.28 -17.02
C LYS A 26 -11.39 -35.98 -17.23
N VAL A 27 -12.11 -34.87 -17.17
CA VAL A 27 -11.55 -33.61 -16.71
C VAL A 27 -11.03 -33.95 -15.31
N THR A 28 -9.77 -34.39 -15.23
CA THR A 28 -8.97 -34.17 -14.04
C THR A 28 -9.15 -32.69 -13.76
N PRO A 29 -9.70 -32.29 -12.60
CA PRO A 29 -9.62 -30.90 -12.19
C PRO A 29 -8.14 -30.58 -12.30
N GLY A 30 -7.75 -29.75 -13.29
CA GLY A 30 -6.41 -29.20 -13.27
C GLY A 30 -6.27 -28.54 -11.91
N ASP A 31 -5.16 -28.82 -11.22
CA ASP A 31 -4.85 -28.17 -9.96
C ASP A 31 -5.09 -26.68 -10.18
N LYS A 32 -6.11 -26.12 -9.53
CA LYS A 32 -6.37 -24.69 -9.64
C LYS A 32 -5.10 -24.00 -9.13
N PRO A 33 -4.55 -23.02 -9.87
CA PRO A 33 -3.39 -22.29 -9.38
C PRO A 33 -3.74 -21.66 -8.02
N PHE A 34 -2.75 -21.51 -7.13
CA PHE A 34 -2.96 -21.00 -5.78
C PHE A 34 -3.68 -19.63 -5.81
N ILE A 35 -3.27 -18.77 -6.75
CA ILE A 35 -4.00 -17.57 -7.15
C ILE A 35 -4.51 -17.72 -8.58
N ASN A 36 -5.68 -17.16 -8.88
CA ASN A 36 -6.16 -17.01 -10.24
C ASN A 36 -5.66 -15.67 -10.81
N PRO A 37 -4.67 -15.66 -11.73
CA PRO A 37 -4.08 -14.41 -12.22
C PRO A 37 -5.05 -13.57 -13.06
N ASP A 38 -6.15 -14.14 -13.55
CA ASP A 38 -7.15 -13.41 -14.34
C ASP A 38 -8.05 -12.51 -13.49
N VAL A 39 -8.06 -12.71 -12.16
CA VAL A 39 -8.89 -11.95 -11.20
C VAL A 39 -8.10 -11.36 -10.04
N ALA A 40 -6.84 -11.77 -9.86
CA ALA A 40 -6.00 -11.25 -8.80
C ALA A 40 -5.67 -9.78 -9.05
N GLU A 41 -5.82 -8.97 -8.00
CA GLU A 41 -5.44 -7.57 -8.03
C GLU A 41 -3.96 -7.44 -7.66
N VAL A 42 -3.20 -6.79 -8.53
CA VAL A 42 -1.74 -6.63 -8.37
C VAL A 42 -1.46 -5.27 -7.75
N TYR A 43 -0.68 -5.29 -6.67
CA TYR A 43 -0.18 -4.12 -5.97
C TYR A 43 1.33 -4.11 -6.04
N VAL A 44 1.91 -2.93 -6.23
CA VAL A 44 3.35 -2.72 -6.20
C VAL A 44 3.63 -1.59 -5.23
N GLY A 45 4.67 -1.73 -4.43
CA GLY A 45 4.99 -0.76 -3.40
C GLY A 45 6.39 -0.88 -2.87
N THR A 46 6.65 -0.12 -1.83
CA THR A 46 7.96 -0.05 -1.21
C THR A 46 7.87 -0.23 0.29
N GLN A 47 8.92 -0.78 0.85
CA GLN A 47 9.20 -0.73 2.28
C GLN A 47 10.51 0.02 2.45
N SER A 48 10.52 0.94 3.42
CA SER A 48 11.75 1.64 3.75
C SER A 48 12.73 0.70 4.47
N PRO A 49 14.05 0.80 4.21
CA PRO A 49 14.68 1.57 3.14
C PRO A 49 14.89 0.75 1.85
N GLY A 50 14.10 1.02 0.81
CA GLY A 50 14.42 0.64 -0.58
C GLY A 50 14.21 -0.82 -0.94
N ASP A 51 13.23 -1.47 -0.30
CA ASP A 51 12.73 -2.79 -0.68
C ASP A 51 11.51 -2.65 -1.59
N VAL A 52 11.44 -3.45 -2.65
CA VAL A 52 10.27 -3.47 -3.54
C VAL A 52 9.41 -4.69 -3.26
N TRP A 53 8.13 -4.42 -3.11
CA TRP A 53 7.11 -5.41 -2.84
C TRP A 53 6.14 -5.48 -4.00
N THR A 54 5.80 -6.69 -4.42
CA THR A 54 4.65 -6.95 -5.30
C THR A 54 3.72 -7.92 -4.62
N TRP A 55 2.42 -7.64 -4.59
CA TRP A 55 1.40 -8.45 -3.95
C TRP A 55 0.27 -8.72 -4.93
N ASN A 56 -0.15 -9.97 -5.06
CA ASN A 56 -1.29 -10.40 -5.85
C ASN A 56 -2.39 -10.90 -4.91
N LEU A 57 -3.53 -10.21 -4.88
CA LEU A 57 -4.66 -10.56 -4.00
C LEU A 57 -5.79 -11.20 -4.81
N ASP A 58 -6.00 -12.51 -4.63
CA ASP A 58 -7.17 -13.22 -5.14
C ASP A 58 -8.28 -13.20 -4.07
N LYS A 59 -9.16 -12.19 -4.18
CA LYS A 59 -10.30 -12.00 -3.27
C LYS A 59 -11.41 -13.04 -3.44
N GLU A 60 -11.45 -13.77 -4.56
CA GLU A 60 -12.42 -14.85 -4.75
C GLU A 60 -12.02 -16.11 -3.96
N GLN A 61 -10.71 -16.39 -3.91
CA GLN A 61 -10.16 -17.55 -3.20
C GLN A 61 -9.70 -17.22 -1.76
N GLY A 62 -9.48 -15.95 -1.44
CA GLY A 62 -8.93 -15.52 -0.15
C GLY A 62 -7.44 -15.81 -0.03
N HIS A 63 -6.71 -15.80 -1.14
CA HIS A 63 -5.31 -16.18 -1.25
C HIS A 63 -4.46 -15.00 -1.74
N MET A 64 -3.21 -14.94 -1.27
CA MET A 64 -2.25 -13.89 -1.62
C MET A 64 -0.93 -14.53 -2.02
N THR A 65 -0.28 -14.01 -3.06
CA THR A 65 1.17 -14.19 -3.27
C THR A 65 1.87 -12.85 -3.23
N ALA A 66 3.08 -12.82 -2.68
CA ALA A 66 3.92 -11.64 -2.67
C ALA A 66 5.35 -11.99 -3.07
N SER A 67 6.03 -11.04 -3.70
CA SER A 67 7.48 -11.06 -3.87
C SER A 67 8.08 -9.88 -3.15
N TRP A 68 9.16 -10.14 -2.43
CA TRP A 68 10.02 -9.14 -1.80
C TRP A 68 11.38 -9.19 -2.48
N ASP A 69 11.70 -8.14 -3.23
CA ASP A 69 13.01 -7.89 -3.81
C ASP A 69 13.85 -7.13 -2.77
N TYR A 70 14.79 -7.86 -2.15
CA TYR A 70 15.68 -7.35 -1.11
C TYR A 70 17.00 -6.92 -1.73
N GLY A 71 17.11 -5.67 -2.19
CA GLY A 71 18.41 -5.13 -2.60
C GLY A 71 18.35 -4.20 -3.79
N THR A 72 18.79 -4.67 -4.95
CA THR A 72 18.90 -3.84 -6.16
C THR A 72 17.91 -4.29 -7.21
N PHE A 73 17.18 -3.34 -7.79
CA PHE A 73 16.16 -3.56 -8.82
C PHE A 73 16.49 -4.56 -9.94
N ASP A 74 17.76 -4.72 -10.28
CA ASP A 74 18.22 -5.53 -11.40
C ASP A 74 18.69 -6.95 -10.99
N ASP A 75 18.71 -7.30 -9.71
CA ASP A 75 19.16 -8.61 -9.20
C ASP A 75 18.00 -9.35 -8.53
N THR A 76 17.34 -10.24 -9.28
CA THR A 76 16.19 -11.03 -8.77
C THR A 76 16.63 -12.33 -8.08
N SER A 77 17.91 -12.49 -7.74
CA SER A 77 18.44 -13.77 -7.23
C SER A 77 18.26 -13.97 -5.73
N ASP A 78 17.94 -12.89 -5.01
CA ASP A 78 17.61 -12.81 -3.60
C ASP A 78 16.11 -12.60 -3.33
N ASP A 79 15.30 -12.46 -4.38
CA ASP A 79 13.83 -12.37 -4.28
C ASP A 79 13.24 -13.48 -3.40
N ILE A 80 12.39 -13.06 -2.47
CA ILE A 80 11.63 -13.95 -1.59
C ILE A 80 10.18 -13.99 -2.06
N SER A 81 9.71 -15.18 -2.40
CA SER A 81 8.30 -15.45 -2.69
C SER A 81 7.58 -15.88 -1.42
N ILE A 82 6.41 -15.29 -1.18
CA ILE A 82 5.57 -15.52 -0.01
C ILE A 82 4.18 -15.89 -0.50
N GLU A 83 3.59 -16.93 0.06
CA GLU A 83 2.18 -17.26 -0.13
C GLU A 83 1.44 -17.13 1.19
N GLY A 84 0.20 -16.68 1.13
CA GLY A 84 -0.65 -16.56 2.30
C GLY A 84 -2.13 -16.68 2.01
N THR A 85 -2.90 -16.72 3.08
CA THR A 85 -4.36 -16.59 3.05
C THR A 85 -4.75 -15.34 3.80
N PHE A 86 -5.90 -14.76 3.50
CA PHE A 86 -6.36 -13.57 4.22
C PHE A 86 -7.84 -13.60 4.56
N GLU A 87 -8.17 -12.88 5.63
CA GLU A 87 -9.54 -12.62 6.06
C GLU A 87 -9.74 -11.15 6.39
N ALA A 88 -10.95 -10.64 6.11
CA ALA A 88 -11.34 -9.29 6.50
C ALA A 88 -11.78 -9.26 7.97
N LEU A 89 -11.26 -8.28 8.70
CA LEU A 89 -11.53 -8.06 10.11
C LEU A 89 -12.63 -7.01 10.30
N PRO A 90 -13.38 -7.05 11.42
CA PRO A 90 -14.32 -6.01 11.83
C PRO A 90 -13.78 -4.57 11.87
N SER A 91 -12.47 -4.40 12.03
CA SER A 91 -11.81 -3.08 11.99
C SER A 91 -11.70 -2.48 10.59
N GLY A 92 -11.91 -3.27 9.53
CA GLY A 92 -11.64 -2.89 8.14
C GLY A 92 -10.25 -3.28 7.63
N PHE A 93 -9.40 -3.84 8.49
CA PHE A 93 -8.12 -4.42 8.09
C PHE A 93 -8.30 -5.84 7.56
N LEU A 94 -7.39 -6.29 6.72
CA LEU A 94 -7.17 -7.68 6.40
C LEU A 94 -6.13 -8.26 7.36
N LYS A 95 -6.29 -9.51 7.79
CA LYS A 95 -5.23 -10.29 8.42
C LYS A 95 -4.73 -11.31 7.42
N VAL A 96 -3.44 -11.29 7.15
CA VAL A 96 -2.77 -12.16 6.18
C VAL A 96 -1.93 -13.16 6.93
N THR A 97 -2.31 -14.44 6.86
CA THR A 97 -1.56 -15.54 7.44
C THR A 97 -0.64 -16.13 6.40
N ILE A 98 0.66 -16.13 6.69
CA ILE A 98 1.69 -16.69 5.81
C ILE A 98 1.61 -18.21 5.84
N THR A 99 1.54 -18.82 4.67
CA THR A 99 1.44 -20.28 4.50
C THR A 99 2.68 -20.90 3.89
N ASN A 100 3.43 -20.14 3.08
CA ASN A 100 4.66 -20.60 2.44
C ASN A 100 5.63 -19.44 2.19
N VAL A 101 6.94 -19.73 2.21
CA VAL A 101 8.02 -18.78 1.89
C VAL A 101 9.14 -19.53 1.17
N GLU A 102 9.61 -18.99 0.04
CA GLU A 102 10.69 -19.58 -0.78
C GLU A 102 11.61 -18.47 -1.36
N PRO A 103 12.93 -18.54 -1.17
CA PRO A 103 13.61 -19.47 -0.27
C PRO A 103 13.22 -19.21 1.19
N GLY A 104 13.25 -20.25 2.02
CA GLY A 104 12.88 -20.11 3.43
C GLY A 104 13.70 -19.02 4.14
N ASN A 105 13.02 -18.13 4.87
CA ASN A 105 13.61 -17.01 5.59
C ASN A 105 13.20 -17.04 7.07
N GLU A 106 14.16 -16.88 7.99
CA GLU A 106 13.92 -16.89 9.44
C GLU A 106 13.16 -15.64 9.94
N GLU A 107 13.23 -14.52 9.21
CA GLU A 107 12.50 -13.29 9.50
C GLU A 107 11.01 -13.41 9.15
N ILE A 108 10.66 -14.30 8.22
CA ILE A 108 9.29 -14.56 7.75
C ILE A 108 8.94 -16.05 7.95
N PRO A 109 8.79 -16.51 9.20
CA PRO A 109 8.49 -17.92 9.48
C PRO A 109 7.06 -18.30 9.05
N THR A 110 6.88 -19.57 8.69
CA THR A 110 5.59 -20.15 8.28
C THR A 110 4.86 -20.90 9.40
N ASP A 111 5.32 -20.77 10.65
CA ASP A 111 4.80 -21.50 11.82
C ASP A 111 3.61 -20.80 12.52
N GLY A 112 3.12 -19.71 11.92
CA GLY A 112 2.02 -18.89 12.44
C GLY A 112 2.44 -17.85 13.48
N THR A 113 3.74 -17.71 13.77
CA THR A 113 4.25 -16.63 14.65
C THR A 113 4.42 -15.29 13.92
N ALA A 114 4.33 -15.30 12.59
CA ALA A 114 4.40 -14.15 11.70
C ALA A 114 3.11 -13.96 10.92
N TRP A 115 2.68 -12.72 10.74
CA TRP A 115 1.55 -12.35 9.89
C TRP A 115 1.64 -10.88 9.47
N PHE A 116 0.79 -10.48 8.54
CA PHE A 116 0.60 -9.08 8.19
C PHE A 116 -0.81 -8.61 8.51
N TYR A 117 -0.96 -7.34 8.89
CA TYR A 117 -2.22 -6.63 8.74
C TYR A 117 -2.14 -5.73 7.52
N ALA A 118 -3.21 -5.64 6.73
CA ALA A 118 -3.26 -4.75 5.58
C ALA A 118 -4.53 -3.88 5.61
N LEU A 119 -4.41 -2.63 5.21
CA LEU A 119 -5.53 -1.72 5.04
C LEU A 119 -5.61 -1.34 3.57
N GLU A 120 -6.59 -1.91 2.88
CA GLU A 120 -6.80 -1.70 1.46
C GLU A 120 -7.77 -0.53 1.23
N ILE A 121 -7.39 0.44 0.41
CA ILE A 121 -8.31 1.42 -0.18
C ILE A 121 -8.48 1.05 -1.66
N PRO A 122 -9.66 0.57 -2.06
CA PRO A 122 -9.90 0.11 -3.43
C PRO A 122 -9.42 1.11 -4.48
N ASP A 123 -8.76 0.61 -5.53
CA ASP A 123 -8.19 1.37 -6.65
C ASP A 123 -7.13 2.42 -6.29
N MET A 124 -6.77 2.60 -5.02
CA MET A 124 -5.92 3.68 -4.54
C MET A 124 -4.64 3.19 -3.87
N ALA A 125 -4.72 2.39 -2.80
CA ALA A 125 -3.53 1.92 -2.09
C ALA A 125 -3.80 0.73 -1.20
N MET A 126 -2.75 0.03 -0.79
CA MET A 126 -2.78 -0.95 0.29
C MET A 126 -1.62 -0.67 1.23
N ILE A 127 -1.91 -0.50 2.51
CA ILE A 127 -0.92 -0.19 3.55
C ILE A 127 -0.78 -1.41 4.45
N ILE A 128 0.42 -1.97 4.51
CA ILE A 128 0.69 -3.22 5.23
C ILE A 128 1.56 -2.94 6.44
N LYS A 129 1.14 -3.52 7.56
CA LYS A 129 1.87 -3.56 8.82
C LYS A 129 2.36 -5.00 9.06
N PRO A 130 3.68 -5.26 9.01
CA PRO A 130 4.24 -6.50 9.53
C PRO A 130 3.95 -6.68 11.03
N GLU A 131 3.70 -7.92 11.45
CA GLU A 131 3.30 -8.24 12.82
C GLU A 131 3.84 -9.61 13.29
N GLY A 132 3.83 -9.79 14.61
CA GLY A 132 4.29 -11.01 15.26
C GLY A 132 5.80 -11.03 15.38
N SER A 133 6.45 -12.07 14.84
CA SER A 133 7.90 -12.15 14.78
C SER A 133 8.51 -11.29 13.67
N ILE A 134 7.72 -10.85 12.68
CA ILE A 134 8.21 -9.90 11.66
C ILE A 134 8.24 -8.53 12.31
N LYS A 135 9.43 -7.92 12.35
CA LYS A 135 9.62 -6.53 12.76
C LYS A 135 10.08 -5.75 11.54
N GLY A 136 9.53 -4.56 11.33
CA GLY A 136 9.93 -3.72 10.21
C GLY A 136 8.98 -2.56 9.95
N ASP A 137 9.33 -1.82 8.91
CA ASP A 137 8.66 -0.62 8.47
C ASP A 137 7.33 -0.92 7.78
N ILE A 138 6.48 0.11 7.64
CA ILE A 138 5.25 0.03 6.85
C ILE A 138 5.60 -0.27 5.40
N ILE A 139 4.86 -1.19 4.79
CA ILE A 139 4.90 -1.39 3.33
C ILE A 139 3.73 -0.61 2.74
N ALA A 140 4.00 0.40 1.93
CA ALA A 140 2.97 1.17 1.26
C ALA A 140 2.95 0.78 -0.22
N MET A 141 1.78 0.35 -0.69
CA MET A 141 1.61 -0.19 -2.03
C MET A 141 0.45 0.48 -2.74
N VAL A 142 0.47 0.44 -4.06
CA VAL A 142 -0.62 0.93 -4.90
C VAL A 142 -0.96 -0.08 -6.01
N PRO A 143 -2.23 -0.22 -6.40
CA PRO A 143 -2.63 -1.18 -7.44
C PRO A 143 -2.13 -0.79 -8.84
N GLU A 144 -2.08 -1.78 -9.73
CA GLU A 144 -1.82 -1.53 -11.15
C GLU A 144 -2.79 -0.52 -11.77
N GLY A 145 -2.27 0.35 -12.63
CA GLY A 145 -3.03 1.41 -13.29
C GLY A 145 -2.87 1.38 -14.81
N ASP A 146 -3.01 2.54 -15.43
CA ASP A 146 -2.79 2.74 -16.86
C ASP A 146 -1.76 3.85 -17.05
N CYS A 147 -0.80 3.63 -17.95
CA CYS A 147 0.17 4.63 -18.35
C CYS A 147 -0.48 5.96 -18.77
N ALA A 148 -1.66 5.91 -19.39
CA ALA A 148 -2.40 7.09 -19.82
C ALA A 148 -2.85 8.00 -18.66
N ASN A 149 -2.90 7.48 -17.43
CA ASN A 149 -3.33 8.22 -16.24
C ASN A 149 -2.15 8.85 -15.46
N ILE A 150 -0.91 8.53 -15.83
CA ILE A 150 0.31 9.08 -15.22
C ILE A 150 0.35 10.62 -15.29
N PRO A 151 0.10 11.29 -16.44
CA PRO A 151 0.30 12.72 -16.54
C PRO A 151 -0.49 13.55 -15.52
N GLY A 152 0.17 14.56 -14.95
CA GLY A 152 -0.40 15.46 -13.97
C GLY A 152 0.56 15.80 -12.83
N ALA A 153 0.08 16.64 -11.91
CA ALA A 153 0.80 17.01 -10.71
C ALA A 153 0.39 16.12 -9.53
N TYR A 154 1.35 15.80 -8.66
CA TYR A 154 1.18 14.98 -7.47
C TYR A 154 1.85 15.68 -6.29
N ASN A 155 1.18 15.72 -5.14
CA ASN A 155 1.82 16.10 -3.88
C ASN A 155 2.40 14.84 -3.25
N TYR A 156 3.62 14.89 -2.76
CA TYR A 156 4.32 13.72 -2.27
C TYR A 156 4.92 13.89 -0.90
N ILE A 157 5.10 12.76 -0.22
CA ILE A 157 5.85 12.61 1.01
C ILE A 157 6.95 11.58 0.76
N LEU A 158 8.14 11.87 1.26
CA LEU A 158 9.26 10.94 1.25
C LEU A 158 9.06 9.92 2.39
N THR A 159 9.07 8.64 2.06
CA THR A 159 9.22 7.56 3.04
C THR A 159 10.71 7.38 3.28
N ALA A 160 11.17 7.65 4.51
CA ALA A 160 12.55 7.92 4.91
C ALA A 160 13.65 7.14 4.15
N PRO A 161 14.70 7.80 3.66
CA PRO A 161 15.89 7.15 3.08
C PRO A 161 16.82 6.60 4.16
N GLY A 162 17.29 5.36 3.99
CA GLY A 162 18.32 4.75 4.83
C GLY A 162 17.84 4.23 6.19
N GLY A 163 18.73 3.56 6.92
CA GLY A 163 18.44 3.17 8.31
C GLY A 163 18.14 4.42 9.14
N GLN A 164 17.16 4.33 10.05
CA GLN A 164 16.56 5.41 10.84
C GLN A 164 17.51 6.47 11.45
N SER A 165 18.82 6.22 11.57
CA SER A 165 19.75 7.10 12.29
C SER A 165 20.17 8.38 11.57
N ASP A 166 20.00 8.48 10.26
CA ASP A 166 20.64 9.54 9.46
C ASP A 166 19.67 10.47 8.72
N PHE A 167 18.37 10.14 8.65
CA PHE A 167 17.35 10.99 8.01
C PHE A 167 16.73 11.96 9.02
N ASP A 168 16.84 13.27 8.74
CA ASP A 168 16.20 14.32 9.54
C ASP A 168 15.14 15.04 8.68
N PRO A 169 13.83 14.79 8.89
CA PRO A 169 12.78 15.38 8.07
C PRO A 169 12.67 16.92 8.24
N ILE A 170 13.27 17.49 9.29
CA ILE A 170 13.28 18.94 9.53
C ILE A 170 14.23 19.62 8.55
N THR A 171 15.37 18.99 8.25
CA THR A 171 16.42 19.59 7.43
C THR A 171 16.61 18.96 6.06
N ASP A 172 16.25 17.69 5.89
CA ASP A 172 16.31 16.95 4.64
C ASP A 172 14.98 17.04 3.88
N GLU A 173 15.00 16.71 2.59
CA GLU A 173 13.78 16.57 1.78
C GLU A 173 12.77 15.63 2.45
N ALA A 174 11.58 16.14 2.75
CA ALA A 174 10.51 15.37 3.39
C ALA A 174 9.22 15.35 2.56
N PHE A 175 8.97 16.40 1.76
CA PHE A 175 7.77 16.51 0.94
C PHE A 175 7.99 17.39 -0.28
N GLY A 176 7.03 17.36 -1.20
CA GLY A 176 7.04 18.25 -2.33
C GLY A 176 5.86 18.08 -3.26
N TYR A 177 6.05 18.59 -4.47
CA TYR A 177 5.17 18.29 -5.58
C TYR A 177 5.98 17.96 -6.82
N VAL A 178 5.45 17.02 -7.60
CA VAL A 178 6.07 16.55 -8.84
C VAL A 178 5.02 16.56 -9.95
N GLU A 179 5.42 16.99 -11.15
CA GLU A 179 4.62 16.97 -12.36
C GLU A 179 5.25 16.03 -13.37
N PHE A 180 4.43 15.08 -13.85
CA PHE A 180 4.76 14.20 -14.95
C PHE A 180 4.08 14.74 -16.22
N ALA A 181 4.89 15.21 -17.17
CA ALA A 181 4.42 15.71 -18.45
C ALA A 181 4.74 14.72 -19.57
N ALA A 182 3.73 14.32 -20.36
CA ALA A 182 3.95 13.41 -21.48
C ALA A 182 4.97 13.98 -22.48
N SER A 183 6.02 13.22 -22.77
CA SER A 183 7.14 13.63 -23.61
C SER A 183 7.64 12.50 -24.50
N GLY A 184 7.33 12.57 -25.79
CA GLY A 184 7.70 11.53 -26.75
C GLY A 184 7.15 10.16 -26.36
N ASN A 185 8.04 9.25 -25.94
CA ASN A 185 7.70 7.89 -25.51
C ASN A 185 7.69 7.70 -23.98
N GLY A 186 7.80 8.78 -23.21
CA GLY A 186 7.84 8.72 -21.74
C GLY A 186 7.27 9.98 -21.10
N TYR A 187 7.80 10.34 -19.94
CA TYR A 187 7.36 11.47 -19.13
C TYR A 187 8.55 12.30 -18.67
N ASP A 188 8.50 13.59 -18.96
CA ASP A 188 9.40 14.56 -18.36
C ASP A 188 8.93 14.80 -16.92
N ILE A 189 9.89 14.82 -15.99
CA ILE A 189 9.65 15.02 -14.56
C ILE A 189 10.15 16.40 -14.18
N SER A 190 9.31 17.17 -13.52
CA SER A 190 9.67 18.46 -12.93
C SER A 190 8.93 18.66 -11.62
N GLY A 191 9.41 19.55 -10.75
CA GLY A 191 8.74 19.74 -9.47
C GLY A 191 9.52 20.62 -8.52
N TYR A 192 9.15 20.54 -7.25
CA TYR A 192 9.82 21.24 -6.17
C TYR A 192 9.77 20.41 -4.90
N LYS A 193 10.87 20.47 -4.15
CA LYS A 193 11.05 19.75 -2.90
C LYS A 193 11.25 20.69 -1.71
N PHE A 194 10.96 20.18 -0.52
CA PHE A 194 10.99 20.93 0.73
C PHE A 194 11.31 20.00 1.92
N SER A 195 12.08 20.51 2.86
CA SER A 195 12.20 20.01 4.25
C SER A 195 11.07 20.54 5.13
N LEU A 196 10.78 19.92 6.27
CA LEU A 196 9.65 20.33 7.12
C LEU A 196 9.81 21.76 7.69
N ASP A 197 11.05 22.24 7.90
CA ASP A 197 11.31 23.63 8.31
C ASP A 197 10.98 24.70 7.25
N CYS A 198 10.50 24.29 6.07
CA CYS A 198 9.90 25.17 5.06
C CYS A 198 8.45 25.53 5.33
N ILE A 199 7.76 24.78 6.19
CA ILE A 199 6.34 25.01 6.45
C ILE A 199 6.17 26.40 7.08
N ASN A 200 5.03 27.03 6.81
CA ASN A 200 4.66 28.36 7.31
C ASN A 200 5.67 29.50 7.01
N GLY A 201 6.53 29.34 6.01
CA GLY A 201 7.53 30.34 5.63
C GLY A 201 8.76 30.35 6.53
N GLY A 202 9.09 29.18 7.12
CA GLY A 202 10.31 28.95 7.87
C GLY A 202 11.60 29.08 7.05
N ALA A 203 12.72 28.69 7.66
CA ALA A 203 14.05 28.96 7.13
C ALA A 203 14.46 28.10 5.93
N CYS A 204 13.70 27.04 5.62
CA CYS A 204 13.94 26.12 4.51
C CYS A 204 15.40 25.65 4.38
N THR A 205 15.76 24.59 5.10
CA THR A 205 17.11 24.02 5.02
C THR A 205 17.35 23.29 3.69
N ASP A 206 16.43 22.43 3.25
CA ASP A 206 16.46 21.82 1.91
C ASP A 206 15.23 22.25 1.10
N THR A 207 15.46 23.00 0.03
CA THR A 207 14.42 23.34 -0.94
C THR A 207 15.01 23.61 -2.32
N GLY A 208 14.25 23.30 -3.36
CA GLY A 208 14.65 23.61 -4.72
C GLY A 208 13.79 22.94 -5.77
N SER A 209 14.06 23.28 -7.02
CA SER A 209 13.46 22.61 -8.16
C SER A 209 14.00 21.19 -8.30
N ILE A 210 13.10 20.25 -8.62
CA ILE A 210 13.47 18.92 -9.07
C ILE A 210 13.86 19.07 -10.54
N GLU A 211 15.17 19.04 -10.82
CA GLU A 211 15.73 19.17 -12.17
C GLU A 211 16.69 18.02 -12.48
N GLY A 212 16.84 17.71 -13.78
CA GLY A 212 17.86 16.79 -14.26
C GLY A 212 17.54 15.30 -14.08
N LEU A 213 16.31 14.95 -13.68
CA LEU A 213 15.86 13.55 -13.73
C LEU A 213 15.77 13.06 -15.18
N PRO A 214 16.19 11.82 -15.48
CA PRO A 214 15.94 11.19 -16.77
C PRO A 214 14.45 11.10 -17.09
N ILE A 215 14.14 10.86 -18.37
CA ILE A 215 12.78 10.59 -18.82
C ILE A 215 12.27 9.30 -18.16
N ALA A 216 11.16 9.39 -17.44
CA ALA A 216 10.43 8.23 -16.94
C ALA A 216 9.76 7.49 -18.09
N SER A 217 9.83 6.17 -18.10
CA SER A 217 9.16 5.33 -19.09
C SER A 217 8.12 4.45 -18.41
N CYS A 218 6.90 4.41 -18.93
CA CYS A 218 5.92 3.42 -18.48
C CYS A 218 6.14 2.11 -19.23
N VAL A 219 6.48 1.05 -18.49
CA VAL A 219 6.79 -0.26 -19.05
C VAL A 219 5.50 -1.03 -19.38
N ASN A 220 4.55 -1.02 -18.45
CA ASN A 220 3.26 -1.68 -18.55
C ASN A 220 2.33 -1.22 -17.42
N ASN A 221 1.02 -1.13 -17.66
CA ASN A 221 -0.02 -0.96 -16.62
C ASN A 221 0.30 0.07 -15.51
N GLY A 222 0.87 1.23 -15.87
CA GLY A 222 1.24 2.26 -14.90
C GLY A 222 2.53 2.00 -14.11
N PHE A 223 3.21 0.88 -14.32
CA PHE A 223 4.57 0.63 -13.83
C PHE A 223 5.56 1.53 -14.58
N VAL A 224 6.31 2.33 -13.83
CA VAL A 224 7.22 3.35 -14.33
C VAL A 224 8.63 3.06 -13.87
N GLU A 225 9.56 3.17 -14.80
CA GLU A 225 11.00 3.09 -14.53
C GLU A 225 11.68 4.41 -14.92
N ILE A 226 12.66 4.81 -14.12
CA ILE A 226 13.62 5.86 -14.44
C ILE A 226 14.99 5.20 -14.60
N VAL A 227 15.57 5.33 -15.79
CA VAL A 227 16.86 4.74 -16.13
C VAL A 227 17.89 5.83 -16.36
N ASP A 228 19.00 5.77 -15.63
CA ASP A 228 20.18 6.62 -15.86
C ASP A 228 21.42 5.78 -16.14
N GLY A 229 22.18 6.15 -17.17
CA GLY A 229 23.41 5.42 -17.53
C GLY A 229 23.21 3.94 -17.88
N GLY A 230 21.98 3.51 -18.18
CA GLY A 230 21.63 2.11 -18.47
C GLY A 230 21.31 1.26 -17.23
N LYS A 231 21.08 1.88 -16.07
CA LYS A 231 20.62 1.22 -14.84
C LYS A 231 19.33 1.85 -14.34
N THR A 232 18.46 1.03 -13.76
CA THR A 232 17.27 1.52 -13.07
C THR A 232 17.70 2.29 -11.83
N VAL A 233 17.26 3.53 -11.70
CA VAL A 233 17.54 4.40 -10.54
C VAL A 233 16.28 4.70 -9.73
N ALA A 234 15.11 4.48 -10.32
CA ALA A 234 13.85 4.47 -9.60
C ALA A 234 12.84 3.61 -10.35
N GLN A 235 11.95 2.94 -9.62
CA GLN A 235 10.82 2.22 -10.18
C GLN A 235 9.59 2.39 -9.31
N GLY A 236 8.40 2.27 -9.89
CA GLY A 236 7.19 2.46 -9.12
C GLY A 236 5.93 2.21 -9.91
N GLN A 237 4.80 2.44 -9.26
CA GLN A 237 3.48 2.16 -9.79
C GLN A 237 2.57 3.36 -9.63
N PHE A 238 1.77 3.62 -10.66
CA PHE A 238 0.72 4.62 -10.67
C PHE A 238 -0.64 3.95 -10.75
N THR A 239 -1.62 4.47 -10.02
CA THR A 239 -3.00 3.98 -10.09
C THR A 239 -3.86 4.83 -11.01
N ASN A 240 -4.99 4.26 -11.40
CA ASN A 240 -6.03 5.01 -12.10
C ASN A 240 -6.70 6.07 -11.21
N ALA A 241 -6.73 5.86 -9.90
CA ALA A 241 -7.30 6.81 -8.95
C ALA A 241 -6.36 8.00 -8.65
N GLY A 242 -5.09 7.93 -9.07
CA GLY A 242 -4.12 9.01 -8.88
C GLY A 242 -3.25 8.87 -7.63
N ALA A 243 -3.07 7.66 -7.11
CA ALA A 243 -2.00 7.38 -6.16
C ALA A 243 -0.76 6.89 -6.90
N MET A 244 0.42 7.10 -6.31
CA MET A 244 1.70 6.68 -6.85
C MET A 244 2.62 6.26 -5.72
N MET A 245 3.34 5.16 -5.91
CA MET A 245 4.50 4.80 -5.11
C MET A 245 5.71 4.69 -6.02
N MET A 246 6.84 5.31 -5.65
CA MET A 246 8.12 5.17 -6.35
C MET A 246 9.21 4.81 -5.34
N ASP A 247 10.03 3.82 -5.66
CA ASP A 247 11.26 3.51 -4.96
C ASP A 247 12.46 4.13 -5.67
N PHE A 248 13.45 4.60 -4.91
CA PHE A 248 14.73 5.06 -5.44
C PHE A 248 15.87 4.08 -5.11
N GLY A 249 15.51 2.90 -4.61
CA GLY A 249 16.40 1.78 -4.33
C GLY A 249 17.00 1.86 -2.93
N TYR A 250 17.70 0.79 -2.54
CA TYR A 250 18.25 0.63 -1.20
C TYR A 250 18.95 1.88 -0.67
N GLY A 251 18.42 2.39 0.45
CA GLY A 251 18.96 3.56 1.16
C GLY A 251 18.64 4.93 0.55
N ASN A 252 17.98 5.01 -0.61
CA ASN A 252 17.59 6.28 -1.22
C ASN A 252 16.13 6.68 -0.91
N GLY A 253 15.40 5.81 -0.19
CA GLY A 253 14.04 6.06 0.24
C GLY A 253 13.01 5.86 -0.87
N GLY A 254 11.76 6.07 -0.50
CA GLY A 254 10.61 5.97 -1.40
C GLY A 254 9.76 7.23 -1.38
N VAL A 255 8.84 7.33 -2.32
CA VAL A 255 7.92 8.45 -2.47
C VAL A 255 6.50 7.92 -2.56
N PHE A 256 5.66 8.30 -1.60
CA PHE A 256 4.21 8.15 -1.71
C PHE A 256 3.62 9.48 -2.17
N ALA A 257 3.03 9.51 -3.37
CA ALA A 257 2.40 10.69 -3.93
C ALA A 257 0.93 10.50 -4.26
N LEU A 258 0.18 11.60 -4.14
CA LEU A 258 -1.25 11.69 -4.39
C LEU A 258 -1.53 12.81 -5.39
N LYS A 259 -2.27 12.49 -6.45
CA LYS A 259 -2.56 13.41 -7.56
C LYS A 259 -3.28 14.65 -7.04
N ALA A 260 -2.77 15.80 -7.43
CA ALA A 260 -3.35 17.08 -7.09
C ALA A 260 -4.69 17.24 -7.83
N ASP A 261 -5.77 17.35 -7.06
CA ASP A 261 -7.11 17.49 -7.62
C ASP A 261 -7.95 18.50 -6.81
N ASN A 262 -8.83 19.22 -7.50
CA ASN A 262 -9.68 20.26 -6.88
C ASN A 262 -10.82 19.68 -6.03
N SER A 263 -11.13 18.39 -6.15
CA SER A 263 -12.09 17.67 -5.31
C SER A 263 -11.55 17.39 -3.91
N ALA A 264 -10.23 17.32 -3.75
CA ALA A 264 -9.59 17.25 -2.44
C ALA A 264 -9.69 18.61 -1.74
N THR A 265 -10.73 18.75 -0.93
CA THR A 265 -11.09 19.97 -0.22
C THR A 265 -11.11 19.74 1.28
N LYS A 266 -11.01 20.83 2.06
CA LYS A 266 -11.14 20.79 3.53
C LYS A 266 -12.45 20.12 3.97
N ASP A 267 -13.54 20.39 3.26
CA ASP A 267 -14.87 19.83 3.56
C ASP A 267 -14.96 18.33 3.26
N ALA A 268 -14.08 17.78 2.40
CA ALA A 268 -14.06 16.34 2.11
C ALA A 268 -13.68 15.49 3.33
N LEU A 269 -12.98 16.06 4.32
CA LEU A 269 -12.62 15.40 5.57
C LEU A 269 -13.75 15.42 6.59
N LEU A 270 -14.69 16.36 6.49
CA LEU A 270 -15.68 16.62 7.55
C LEU A 270 -16.62 15.43 7.78
N ASN A 271 -16.78 15.05 9.05
CA ASN A 271 -17.64 13.96 9.52
C ASN A 271 -17.25 12.59 8.98
N ASN A 272 -15.99 12.41 8.59
CA ASN A 272 -15.45 11.13 8.17
C ASN A 272 -14.55 10.52 9.24
N THR A 273 -14.52 9.19 9.25
CA THR A 273 -13.63 8.40 10.11
C THR A 273 -12.67 7.62 9.22
N TYR A 274 -11.40 7.64 9.59
CA TYR A 274 -10.31 7.00 8.89
C TYR A 274 -9.69 5.96 9.81
N ASN A 275 -9.34 4.83 9.24
CA ASN A 275 -8.41 3.89 9.84
C ASN A 275 -7.03 4.14 9.21
N GLY A 276 -5.96 3.81 9.89
CA GLY A 276 -4.63 4.05 9.36
C GLY A 276 -3.54 3.41 10.17
N ILE A 277 -2.30 3.69 9.79
CA ILE A 277 -1.10 3.26 10.49
C ILE A 277 -0.19 4.47 10.64
N ALA A 278 0.28 4.70 11.87
CA ALA A 278 1.34 5.64 12.20
C ALA A 278 2.68 4.89 12.24
N TYR A 279 3.72 5.50 11.70
CA TYR A 279 5.11 5.05 11.75
C TYR A 279 5.90 5.92 12.74
N LEU A 280 6.72 5.27 13.57
CA LEU A 280 7.47 5.85 14.70
C LEU A 280 6.64 6.85 15.52
N PRO A 281 5.44 6.46 15.98
CA PRO A 281 4.66 7.32 16.85
C PRO A 281 5.37 7.51 18.19
N LYS A 282 5.23 8.71 18.78
CA LYS A 282 5.76 9.03 20.11
C LYS A 282 5.30 8.00 21.15
N ASN A 283 6.17 7.70 22.11
CA ASN A 283 5.90 6.85 23.28
C ASN A 283 5.45 5.40 22.98
N ASN A 284 5.78 4.85 21.81
CA ASN A 284 5.47 3.46 21.49
C ASN A 284 6.75 2.61 21.32
N ASP A 285 6.78 1.45 21.97
CA ASP A 285 7.86 0.47 21.81
C ASP A 285 7.79 -0.23 20.44
N ASP A 286 6.63 -0.20 19.77
CA ASP A 286 6.46 -0.69 18.40
C ASP A 286 6.67 0.43 17.37
N GLN A 287 7.44 0.12 16.31
CA GLN A 287 7.73 1.03 15.19
C GLN A 287 6.48 1.48 14.43
N THR A 288 5.38 0.75 14.54
CA THR A 288 4.13 1.03 13.83
C THR A 288 2.92 0.87 14.74
N LEU A 289 1.96 1.79 14.63
CA LEU A 289 0.75 1.80 15.44
C LEU A 289 -0.49 1.95 14.56
N PRO A 290 -1.40 0.96 14.53
CA PRO A 290 -2.71 1.13 13.92
C PRO A 290 -3.49 2.23 14.66
N VAL A 291 -4.13 3.13 13.93
CA VAL A 291 -4.90 4.25 14.51
C VAL A 291 -6.26 4.43 13.82
N LYS A 292 -7.21 5.02 14.55
CA LYS A 292 -8.51 5.41 14.02
C LYS A 292 -8.81 6.86 14.36
N LEU A 293 -8.96 7.71 13.35
CA LEU A 293 -9.19 9.15 13.49
C LEU A 293 -10.56 9.54 12.96
N SER A 294 -11.26 10.43 13.67
CA SER A 294 -12.51 11.02 13.22
C SER A 294 -12.35 12.53 13.08
N PHE A 295 -12.84 13.07 11.97
CA PHE A 295 -12.70 14.46 11.62
C PHE A 295 -13.99 15.23 11.86
N SER A 296 -13.87 16.36 12.55
CA SER A 296 -14.98 17.24 12.88
C SER A 296 -14.56 18.70 12.73
N LYS A 297 -15.52 19.62 12.79
CA LYS A 297 -15.27 21.06 12.69
C LYS A 297 -15.17 21.66 14.09
N ASN A 298 -14.14 22.48 14.34
CA ASN A 298 -13.98 23.22 15.59
C ASN A 298 -14.62 24.62 15.53
N ASP A 299 -14.56 25.36 16.64
CA ASP A 299 -15.18 26.69 16.79
C ASP A 299 -14.54 27.78 15.91
N GLN A 300 -13.34 27.54 15.37
CA GLN A 300 -12.59 28.43 14.48
C GLN A 300 -12.76 28.09 13.00
N ASP A 301 -13.75 27.25 12.66
CA ASP A 301 -13.97 26.71 11.32
C ASP A 301 -12.81 25.87 10.75
N ASN A 302 -11.90 25.37 11.61
CA ASN A 302 -10.90 24.38 11.26
C ASN A 302 -11.45 22.96 11.35
N ILE A 303 -10.87 22.06 10.55
CA ILE A 303 -11.16 20.64 10.64
C ILE A 303 -10.15 20.04 11.60
N ILE A 304 -10.62 19.34 12.62
CA ILE A 304 -9.80 18.63 13.58
C ILE A 304 -10.07 17.13 13.45
N GLY A 305 -9.02 16.38 13.14
CA GLY A 305 -8.99 14.93 13.25
C GLY A 305 -8.53 14.55 14.65
N THR A 306 -9.35 13.81 15.38
CA THR A 306 -8.97 13.25 16.68
C THR A 306 -9.10 11.75 16.61
N GLY A 307 -8.08 11.02 17.02
CA GLY A 307 -8.10 9.57 16.98
C GLY A 307 -7.34 8.92 18.10
N TYR A 308 -7.46 7.60 18.14
CA TYR A 308 -6.90 6.74 19.17
C TYR A 308 -6.23 5.54 18.51
N PRO A 309 -5.16 5.00 19.12
CA PRO A 309 -4.57 3.75 18.67
C PRO A 309 -5.53 2.58 18.88
N PHE A 310 -5.42 1.55 18.04
CA PHE A 310 -6.13 0.30 18.29
C PHE A 310 -5.47 -0.44 19.46
N THR A 311 -6.25 -0.76 20.48
CA THR A 311 -5.86 -1.73 21.52
C THR A 311 -6.06 -3.16 21.03
N ASN A 312 -6.94 -3.36 20.05
CA ASN A 312 -7.13 -4.64 19.37
C ASN A 312 -7.67 -4.41 17.95
N ILE A 313 -6.79 -4.55 16.94
CA ILE A 313 -7.13 -4.41 15.52
C ILE A 313 -8.19 -5.43 15.10
N GLU A 314 -8.10 -6.68 15.54
CA GLU A 314 -9.01 -7.74 15.08
C GLU A 314 -10.46 -7.49 15.47
N THR A 315 -10.69 -6.88 16.63
CA THR A 315 -12.04 -6.55 17.12
C THR A 315 -12.46 -5.11 16.82
N GLY A 316 -11.54 -4.28 16.34
CA GLY A 316 -11.77 -2.85 16.13
C GLY A 316 -11.85 -2.02 17.41
N THR A 317 -11.27 -2.51 18.51
CA THR A 317 -11.25 -1.80 19.79
C THR A 317 -10.10 -0.80 19.82
N VAL A 318 -10.39 0.43 20.27
CA VAL A 318 -9.44 1.54 20.35
C VAL A 318 -9.20 1.95 21.80
N ASP A 319 -8.07 2.62 22.05
CA ASP A 319 -7.84 3.33 23.31
C ASP A 319 -8.84 4.50 23.46
N SER A 320 -8.96 5.01 24.67
CA SER A 320 -9.81 6.16 25.03
C SER A 320 -9.03 7.32 25.66
N GLN A 321 -7.72 7.17 25.92
CA GLN A 321 -6.95 8.15 26.68
C GLN A 321 -5.92 8.90 25.83
N GLU A 322 -5.15 8.20 24.99
CA GLU A 322 -4.06 8.79 24.20
C GLU A 322 -4.34 8.73 22.70
N GLY A 323 -3.91 9.72 21.92
CA GLY A 323 -3.89 9.54 20.47
C GLY A 323 -3.59 10.76 19.61
N ALA A 324 -3.78 10.60 18.30
CA ALA A 324 -3.36 11.56 17.30
C ALA A 324 -4.38 12.70 17.14
N VAL A 325 -3.87 13.92 17.08
CA VAL A 325 -4.62 15.12 16.72
C VAL A 325 -4.03 15.74 15.47
N ILE A 326 -4.87 15.95 14.46
CA ILE A 326 -4.51 16.64 13.22
C ILE A 326 -5.37 17.88 13.12
N LEU A 327 -4.75 19.05 13.03
CA LEU A 327 -5.43 20.30 12.71
C LEU A 327 -5.26 20.58 11.23
N VAL A 328 -6.37 20.64 10.50
CA VAL A 328 -6.41 21.02 9.09
C VAL A 328 -6.98 22.43 8.96
N GLU A 329 -6.11 23.35 8.55
CA GLU A 329 -6.43 24.76 8.34
C GLU A 329 -6.95 25.00 6.92
N ASN A 330 -6.33 24.37 5.93
CA ASN A 330 -6.70 24.51 4.53
C ASN A 330 -6.32 23.29 3.70
N VAL A 331 -6.99 23.11 2.56
CA VAL A 331 -6.62 22.13 1.54
C VAL A 331 -6.67 22.81 0.17
N VAL A 332 -5.57 22.76 -0.57
CA VAL A 332 -5.44 23.36 -1.90
C VAL A 332 -4.90 22.32 -2.86
N ASN A 333 -5.73 21.87 -3.81
CA ASN A 333 -5.37 20.88 -4.83
C ASN A 333 -4.73 19.62 -4.21
N GLY A 334 -5.36 19.07 -3.16
CA GLY A 334 -4.84 17.91 -2.43
C GLY A 334 -3.73 18.23 -1.42
N ARG A 335 -3.05 19.37 -1.48
CA ARG A 335 -2.09 19.75 -0.44
C ARG A 335 -2.83 20.19 0.81
N VAL A 336 -2.55 19.55 1.94
CA VAL A 336 -3.15 19.85 3.24
C VAL A 336 -2.18 20.71 4.04
N LEU A 337 -2.69 21.80 4.59
CA LEU A 337 -1.94 22.73 5.45
C LEU A 337 -2.50 22.66 6.87
N GLY A 338 -1.59 22.60 7.85
CA GLY A 338 -1.94 22.68 9.26
C GLY A 338 -0.84 22.10 10.14
N SER A 339 -1.23 21.44 11.22
CA SER A 339 -0.30 20.90 12.21
C SER A 339 -0.78 19.56 12.76
N MET A 340 0.15 18.86 13.40
CA MET A 340 -0.10 17.56 14.02
C MET A 340 0.43 17.56 15.45
N ASN A 341 -0.30 16.87 16.33
CA ASN A 341 0.17 16.49 17.64
C ASN A 341 -0.08 14.99 17.81
N PHE A 342 0.94 14.25 18.24
CA PHE A 342 0.85 12.82 18.52
C PHE A 342 1.14 12.54 20.01
N ASP A 343 0.51 13.27 20.94
CA ASP A 343 0.56 13.01 22.38
C ASP A 343 -0.36 13.93 23.23
N ASP A 344 -0.42 13.63 24.52
CA ASP A 344 -1.08 14.42 25.58
C ASP A 344 -0.33 15.71 25.96
N ASP A 345 0.97 15.82 25.64
CA ASP A 345 1.85 16.89 26.15
C ASP A 345 1.66 18.28 25.48
N ASN A 346 0.76 18.39 24.49
CA ASN A 346 0.49 19.62 23.70
C ASN A 346 1.64 20.09 22.79
N ASP A 347 2.64 19.26 22.52
CA ASP A 347 3.65 19.59 21.51
C ASP A 347 3.02 19.50 20.12
N VAL A 348 3.06 20.62 19.39
CA VAL A 348 2.41 20.75 18.09
C VAL A 348 3.50 20.93 17.04
N SER A 349 3.72 19.88 16.27
CA SER A 349 4.67 19.89 15.17
C SER A 349 4.01 20.38 13.88
N GLU A 350 4.81 21.05 13.05
CA GLU A 350 4.41 21.37 11.69
C GLU A 350 4.26 20.08 10.86
N MET A 351 3.26 20.05 9.97
CA MET A 351 3.04 18.88 9.12
C MET A 351 2.99 19.23 7.64
N ALA A 352 3.51 18.33 6.82
CA ALA A 352 3.23 18.26 5.39
C ALA A 352 2.24 17.13 5.13
N ALA A 353 1.21 17.38 4.32
CA ALA A 353 0.21 16.37 4.06
C ALA A 353 -0.40 16.47 2.65
N ALA A 354 -0.82 15.32 2.13
CA ALA A 354 -1.51 15.20 0.86
C ALA A 354 -2.80 14.40 1.02
N LEU A 355 -3.87 14.83 0.34
CA LEU A 355 -5.20 14.25 0.34
C LEU A 355 -5.60 13.88 -1.10
N LEU A 356 -6.06 12.65 -1.28
CA LEU A 356 -6.72 12.18 -2.48
C LEU A 356 -8.16 11.80 -2.16
N VAL A 357 -9.10 12.23 -3.00
CA VAL A 357 -10.52 11.90 -2.90
C VAL A 357 -10.96 11.21 -4.18
N ASN A 358 -11.36 9.95 -4.08
CA ASN A 358 -11.89 9.16 -5.19
C ASN A 358 -13.31 8.67 -4.85
N GLY A 359 -14.32 9.46 -5.21
CA GLY A 359 -15.69 9.16 -4.83
C GLY A 359 -15.89 9.21 -3.31
N ASN A 360 -16.23 8.07 -2.70
CA ASN A 360 -16.37 7.97 -1.24
C ASN A 360 -15.06 7.56 -0.55
N ASP A 361 -14.10 7.04 -1.30
CA ASP A 361 -12.81 6.58 -0.79
C ASP A 361 -11.82 7.74 -0.71
N GLN A 362 -11.00 7.75 0.33
CA GLN A 362 -10.04 8.82 0.55
C GLN A 362 -8.76 8.30 1.18
N ILE A 363 -7.63 8.90 0.80
CA ILE A 363 -6.33 8.69 1.42
C ILE A 363 -5.78 10.03 1.84
N LEU A 364 -5.33 10.11 3.09
CA LEU A 364 -4.57 11.23 3.65
C LEU A 364 -3.22 10.70 4.12
N ILE A 365 -2.14 11.21 3.55
CA ILE A 365 -0.77 10.96 4.00
C ILE A 365 -0.26 12.21 4.71
N VAL A 366 0.40 12.03 5.85
CA VAL A 366 0.92 13.10 6.69
C VAL A 366 2.36 12.76 7.09
N SER A 367 3.22 13.76 7.05
CA SER A 367 4.59 13.73 7.55
C SER A 367 4.78 14.86 8.54
N SER A 368 5.39 14.52 9.67
CA SER A 368 5.66 15.37 10.82
C SER A 368 6.91 14.83 11.52
N TYR A 369 7.26 15.39 12.68
CA TYR A 369 8.32 14.89 13.55
C TYR A 369 7.93 15.04 15.02
N ASP A 370 8.61 14.31 15.91
CA ASP A 370 8.54 14.53 17.36
C ASP A 370 9.50 15.67 17.76
N GLU A 371 9.03 16.70 18.46
CA GLU A 371 9.87 17.85 18.81
C GLU A 371 10.98 17.51 19.83
N GLU A 372 10.81 16.45 20.61
CA GLU A 372 11.80 16.03 21.63
C GLU A 372 12.91 15.15 21.05
N SER A 373 12.53 14.07 20.34
CA SER A 373 13.49 13.12 19.75
C SER A 373 13.98 13.52 18.36
N LEU A 374 13.20 14.36 17.64
CA LEU A 374 13.34 14.65 16.21
C LEU A 374 13.05 13.46 15.29
N ASP A 375 12.48 12.37 15.82
CA ASP A 375 12.12 11.20 15.02
C ASP A 375 11.00 11.55 14.03
N PRO A 376 11.07 11.06 12.78
CA PRO A 376 10.04 11.29 11.77
C PRO A 376 8.75 10.55 12.12
N ILE A 377 7.62 11.22 11.99
CA ILE A 377 6.29 10.64 12.15
C ILE A 377 5.60 10.65 10.79
N ILE A 378 5.28 9.46 10.27
CA ILE A 378 4.45 9.32 9.05
C ILE A 378 3.12 8.71 9.45
N LEU A 379 2.03 9.31 8.99
CA LEU A 379 0.68 8.81 9.24
C LEU A 379 -0.05 8.66 7.91
N ILE A 380 -0.49 7.42 7.65
CA ILE A 380 -1.27 7.08 6.46
C ILE A 380 -2.68 6.70 6.90
N LEU A 381 -3.67 7.47 6.44
CA LEU A 381 -5.07 7.35 6.80
C LEU A 381 -5.92 7.03 5.59
N ALA A 382 -6.81 6.07 5.77
CA ALA A 382 -7.72 5.52 4.78
C ALA A 382 -9.16 5.69 5.24
N LYS A 383 -10.01 6.22 4.38
CA LYS A 383 -11.46 6.13 4.50
C LYS A 383 -11.97 5.24 3.39
N GLN A 384 -12.66 4.17 3.76
CA GLN A 384 -13.39 3.27 2.86
C GLN A 384 -14.87 3.67 2.80
N GLY A 385 -15.45 3.71 1.60
CA GLY A 385 -16.77 4.23 1.27
C GLY A 385 -17.98 3.32 1.40
#